data_AF-A0A946H4M5-F1
#
_entry.id   AF-A0A946H4M5-F1
#
_cell.length_a   1.000
_cell.length_b   1.000
_cell.length_c   1.000
_cell.angle_alpha   90.00
_cell.angle_beta   90.00
_cell.angle_gamma   90.00
#
_symmetry.space_group_name_H-M   'P 1'
#
loop_
_entity.id
_entity.type
_entity.pdbx_description
1 polymer ?
#
loop_
_entity_poly.entity_id
_entity_poly.type
_entity_poly.pdbx_seq_one_letter_code
_entity_poly.pdbx_strand_id
1 'polypeptide(L)' 'MFLAAAFSALLASPALAETCSDQIDLLNVLLVENGNTLDADKLSQIVDCRDKAVVELNEGEEERYLARAELALSLLSQ' A
#
# COMPACT_ATOMS: atom_id res chain seq x y z
N MET A 1 -22.76 4.02 10.17
CA MET A 1 -21.41 4.48 10.55
C MET A 1 -20.51 3.29 10.93
N PHE A 2 -20.40 2.26 10.07
CA PHE A 2 -19.71 1.01 10.43
C PHE A 2 -18.58 0.61 9.46
N LEU A 3 -18.24 1.41 8.45
CA LEU A 3 -17.18 1.07 7.49
C LEU A 3 -15.77 1.49 7.94
N ALA A 4 -15.63 2.54 8.75
CA ALA A 4 -14.31 3.05 9.14
C ALA A 4 -13.54 2.10 10.07
N ALA A 5 -14.24 1.41 10.98
CA ALA A 5 -13.62 0.55 11.99
C ALA A 5 -13.03 -0.75 11.39
N ALA A 6 -13.61 -1.27 10.31
CA ALA A 6 -13.09 -2.46 9.63
C ALA A 6 -11.82 -2.14 8.84
N PHE A 7 -11.75 -0.95 8.23
CA PHE A 7 -10.59 -0.48 7.48
C PHE A 7 -9.39 -0.19 8.40
N SER A 8 -9.63 0.49 9.54
CA SER A 8 -8.58 0.74 10.54
C SER A 8 -8.07 -0.53 11.23
N ALA A 9 -8.90 -1.56 11.42
CA ALA A 9 -8.46 -2.84 11.97
C ALA A 9 -7.65 -3.67 10.96
N LEU A 10 -7.91 -3.51 9.66
CA LEU A 10 -7.15 -4.15 8.59
C LEU A 10 -5.72 -3.57 8.49
N LEU A 11 -5.57 -2.26 8.68
CA LEU A 11 -4.28 -1.56 8.69
C LEU A 11 -3.49 -1.73 9.99
N ALA A 12 -4.15 -2.07 11.09
CA ALA A 12 -3.52 -2.25 12.41
C ALA A 12 -3.06 -3.70 12.68
N SER A 13 -3.33 -4.63 11.75
CA SER A 13 -2.91 -6.02 11.92
C SER A 13 -1.54 -6.21 11.25
N PRO A 14 -0.47 -6.56 11.99
CA PRO A 14 0.86 -6.87 11.44
C PRO A 14 0.88 -8.17 10.59
N ALA A 15 -0.29 -8.61 10.12
CA ALA A 15 -0.52 -9.82 9.36
C ALA A 15 -1.02 -9.56 7.93
N LEU A 16 -1.24 -8.29 7.52
CA LEU A 16 -1.54 -7.99 6.13
C LEU A 16 -0.24 -7.88 5.33
N ALA A 17 0.14 -9.06 4.81
CA ALA A 17 1.28 -9.41 3.98
C ALA A 17 2.38 -10.17 4.72
N GLU A 18 2.22 -11.49 4.76
CA GLU A 18 3.21 -12.42 5.32
C GLU A 18 4.50 -12.44 4.48
N THR A 19 4.40 -11.99 3.22
CA THR A 19 5.53 -11.83 2.30
C THR A 19 5.53 -10.45 1.66
N CYS A 20 6.71 -10.05 1.16
CA CYS A 20 6.87 -8.85 0.35
C CYS A 20 5.76 -8.75 -0.71
N SER A 21 5.61 -9.76 -1.57
CA SER A 21 4.65 -9.78 -2.68
C SER A 21 3.21 -9.44 -2.29
N ASP A 22 2.75 -9.90 -1.12
CA ASP A 22 1.37 -9.70 -0.68
C ASP A 22 1.05 -8.21 -0.40
N GLN A 23 2.06 -7.39 -0.04
CA GLN A 23 1.87 -5.95 0.18
C GLN A 23 1.55 -5.21 -1.12
N ILE A 24 2.19 -5.59 -2.24
CA ILE A 24 1.91 -5.01 -3.57
C ILE A 24 0.53 -5.42 -4.05
N ASP A 25 0.15 -6.68 -3.86
CA ASP A 25 -1.17 -7.16 -4.28
C ASP A 25 -2.27 -6.45 -3.50
N LEU A 26 -2.10 -6.28 -2.19
CA LEU A 26 -2.99 -5.46 -1.38
C LEU A 26 -3.06 -4.01 -1.87
N LEU A 27 -1.92 -3.39 -2.13
CA LEU A 27 -1.85 -2.01 -2.60
C LEU A 27 -2.53 -1.83 -3.96
N ASN A 28 -2.38 -2.80 -4.87
CA ASN A 28 -3.03 -2.81 -6.17
C ASN A 28 -4.56 -2.92 -6.03
N VAL A 29 -5.05 -3.81 -5.18
CA VAL A 29 -6.49 -3.93 -4.89
C VAL A 29 -7.03 -2.61 -4.34
N LEU A 30 -6.36 -2.03 -3.34
CA LEU A 30 -6.78 -0.79 -2.71
C LEU A 30 -6.77 0.40 -3.67
N LEU A 31 -5.79 0.49 -4.57
CA LEU A 31 -5.73 1.52 -5.62
C LEU A 31 -6.86 1.36 -6.65
N VAL A 32 -7.21 0.14 -7.03
CA VAL A 32 -8.34 -0.11 -7.93
C VAL A 32 -9.67 0.26 -7.29
N GLU A 33 -9.84 -0.07 -6.00
CA GLU A 33 -11.08 0.19 -5.27
C GLU A 33 -11.26 1.67 -4.90
N ASN A 34 -10.18 2.32 -4.44
CA ASN A 34 -10.24 3.67 -3.86
C ASN A 34 -9.60 4.76 -4.73
N GLY A 35 -8.90 4.41 -5.81
CA GLY A 35 -8.12 5.36 -6.62
C GLY A 35 -8.92 6.55 -7.15
N ASN A 36 -10.20 6.34 -7.46
CA ASN A 36 -11.10 7.39 -7.97
C ASN A 36 -11.58 8.37 -6.87
N THR A 37 -11.31 8.06 -5.60
CA THR A 37 -11.67 8.87 -4.42
C THR A 37 -10.49 9.63 -3.84
N LEU A 38 -9.27 9.30 -4.28
CA LEU A 38 -8.05 9.97 -3.88
C LEU A 38 -7.86 11.27 -4.67
N ASP A 39 -7.31 12.30 -4.02
CA ASP A 39 -6.84 13.46 -4.75
C ASP A 39 -5.65 13.09 -5.65
N ALA A 40 -5.47 13.84 -6.74
CA ALA A 40 -4.47 13.52 -7.75
C ALA A 40 -3.04 13.49 -7.19
N ASP A 41 -2.73 14.33 -6.20
CA ASP A 41 -1.40 14.40 -5.60
C ASP A 41 -1.14 13.18 -4.72
N LYS A 42 -2.09 12.77 -3.88
CA LYS A 42 -2.02 11.52 -3.10
C LYS A 42 -1.95 10.31 -4.01
N LEU A 43 -2.80 10.24 -5.04
CA LEU A 43 -2.78 9.14 -6.00
C LEU A 43 -1.40 9.04 -6.67
N SER A 44 -0.82 10.16 -7.08
CA SER A 44 0.52 10.20 -7.66
C SER A 44 1.59 9.73 -6.68
N GLN A 45 1.53 10.12 -5.40
CA GLN A 45 2.50 9.70 -4.38
C GLN A 45 2.41 8.19 -4.10
N ILE A 46 1.20 7.66 -3.99
CA ILE A 46 0.98 6.22 -3.73
C ILE A 46 1.47 5.39 -4.92
N VAL A 47 1.16 5.82 -6.14
CA VAL A 47 1.63 5.18 -7.38
C VAL A 47 3.15 5.20 -7.48
N ASP A 48 3.79 6.35 -7.21
CA ASP A 48 5.25 6.45 -7.21
C ASP A 48 5.89 5.52 -6.17
N CYS A 49 5.33 5.46 -4.94
CA CYS A 49 5.82 4.55 -3.90
C CYS A 49 5.68 3.07 -4.30
N ARG A 50 4.56 2.69 -4.92
CA ARG A 50 4.34 1.33 -5.45
C ARG A 50 5.39 0.99 -6.51
N ASP A 51 5.56 1.82 -7.52
CA ASP A 51 6.44 1.52 -8.66
C ASP A 51 7.88 1.34 -8.19
N LYS A 52 8.27 2.22 -7.27
CA LYS A 52 9.54 2.16 -6.56
C LYS A 52 9.72 0.90 -5.71
N ALA A 53 8.68 0.40 -5.05
CA ALA A 53 8.72 -0.87 -4.35
C ALA A 53 8.94 -2.02 -5.37
N VAL A 54 8.17 -2.09 -6.45
CA VAL A 54 8.35 -3.13 -7.49
C VAL A 54 9.78 -3.18 -8.03
N VAL A 55 10.42 -2.02 -8.23
CA VAL A 55 11.83 -1.96 -8.64
C VAL A 55 12.75 -2.59 -7.59
N GLU A 56 12.61 -2.20 -6.32
CA GLU A 56 13.46 -2.72 -5.22
C GLU A 56 13.28 -4.22 -5.00
N LEU A 57 12.07 -4.76 -5.19
CA LEU A 57 11.83 -6.21 -5.18
C LEU A 57 12.62 -6.92 -6.29
N ASN A 58 12.60 -6.37 -7.50
CA ASN A 58 13.34 -6.92 -8.64
C ASN A 58 14.86 -6.80 -8.46
N GLU A 59 15.32 -5.82 -7.69
CA GLU A 59 16.72 -5.64 -7.30
C GLU A 59 17.14 -6.56 -6.13
N GLY A 60 16.19 -7.24 -5.48
CA GLY A 60 16.44 -8.09 -4.30
C GLY A 60 16.63 -7.31 -3.00
N GLU A 61 16.27 -6.02 -2.98
CA GLU A 61 16.37 -5.14 -1.82
C GLU A 61 15.09 -5.22 -0.96
N GLU A 62 14.83 -6.41 -0.39
CA GLU A 62 13.58 -6.73 0.33
C GLU A 62 13.25 -5.75 1.47
N GLU A 63 14.23 -5.27 2.23
CA GLU A 63 13.99 -4.31 3.31
C GLU A 63 13.50 -2.95 2.79
N ARG A 64 14.05 -2.48 1.66
CA ARG A 64 13.64 -1.19 1.07
C ARG A 64 12.27 -1.30 0.43
N TYR A 65 12.05 -2.43 -0.25
CA TYR A 65 10.76 -2.81 -0.77
C TYR A 65 9.67 -2.71 0.29
N LEU A 66 9.86 -3.37 1.45
CA LEU A 66 8.86 -3.40 2.52
C LEU A 66 8.56 -1.98 3.02
N ALA A 67 9.62 -1.19 3.28
CA ALA A 67 9.48 0.19 3.73
C ALA A 67 8.68 1.06 2.74
N ARG A 68 8.85 0.86 1.42
CA ARG A 68 8.11 1.61 0.40
C ARG A 68 6.67 1.14 0.25
N ALA A 69 6.42 -0.15 0.31
CA ALA A 69 5.07 -0.69 0.24
C ALA A 69 4.23 -0.26 1.46
N GLU A 70 4.83 -0.30 2.67
CA GLU A 70 4.21 0.22 3.90
C GLU A 70 3.92 1.72 3.83
N LEU A 71 4.84 2.52 3.28
CA LEU A 71 4.62 3.95 3.08
C LEU A 71 3.42 4.20 2.16
N ALA A 72 3.33 3.46 1.06
CA ALA A 72 2.22 3.58 0.12
C ALA A 72 0.87 3.20 0.77
N LEU A 73 0.84 2.13 1.57
CA LEU A 73 -0.34 1.72 2.33
C LEU A 73 -0.74 2.76 3.38
N SER A 74 0.23 3.36 4.08
CA SER A 74 -0.01 4.42 5.06
C SER A 74 -0.65 5.65 4.42
N LEU A 75 -0.16 6.08 3.25
CA LEU A 75 -0.73 7.20 2.51
C LEU A 75 -2.17 6.94 2.05
N LEU A 76 -2.50 5.69 1.75
CA LEU A 76 -3.85 5.27 1.34
C LEU A 76 -4.84 5.27 2.52
N SER A 77 -4.34 5.16 3.74
CA SER A 77 -5.15 5.13 4.97
C SER A 77 -5.50 6.50 5.59
N GLN A 78 -4.93 7.59 5.08
CA GLN A 78 -5.06 8.97 5.61
C GLN A 78 -6.06 9.82 4.84
#